data_AF-A0A916B0U8-F1
#
_entry.id   AF-A0A916B0U8-F1
#
_cell.length_a   1.000
_cell.length_b   1.000
_cell.length_c   1.000
_cell.angle_alpha   90.00
_cell.angle_beta   90.00
_cell.angle_gamma   90.00
#
_symmetry.space_group_name_H-M   'P 1'
#
loop_
_entity.id
_entity.type
_entity.pdbx_description
1 polymer ?
#
loop_
_entity_poly.entity_id
_entity_poly.type
_entity_poly.pdbx_seq_one_letter_code
_entity_poly.pdbx_strand_id
1 'polypeptide(L)'
;MSNLHIVYGFCEDQHKARLFNHLIQKTSILRVKTIGHVANKAVFAALTYSLIPPHTNDISWLQRAIPNKKKTVRTDITECPTLSRKKYHQFELSNEQIKQLQKASRIYRKQRNLTLTEKNWRQHVNRKAALSEVECLLMPTFKDAFFLAHNQQPTPYSIWNEPKKKEKQCQVKTA
;
A
#
# COMPACT_ATOMS: atom_id res chain seq x y z
N MET A 1 0.09 -24.06 -0.30
CA MET A 1 -0.45 -22.87 -0.99
C MET A 1 0.67 -21.86 -1.13
N SER A 2 1.03 -21.45 -2.34
CA SER A 2 2.03 -20.41 -2.57
C SER A 2 1.44 -19.06 -2.14
N ASN A 3 2.13 -18.36 -1.23
CA ASN A 3 1.70 -17.04 -0.79
C ASN A 3 1.97 -16.03 -1.91
N LEU A 4 0.94 -15.29 -2.29
CA LEU A 4 1.07 -14.19 -3.25
C LEU A 4 1.54 -12.93 -2.54
N HIS A 5 2.42 -12.20 -3.19
CA HIS A 5 2.99 -10.94 -2.71
C HIS A 5 2.81 -9.84 -3.74
N ILE A 6 2.69 -8.60 -3.25
CA ILE A 6 2.72 -7.40 -4.08
C ILE A 6 4.04 -6.71 -3.79
N VAL A 7 4.89 -6.60 -4.80
CA VAL A 7 6.09 -5.77 -4.76
C VAL A 7 5.86 -4.52 -5.59
N TYR A 8 6.50 -3.44 -5.18
CA TYR A 8 6.34 -2.13 -5.80
C TYR A 8 7.71 -1.66 -6.28
N GLY A 9 7.73 -0.99 -7.43
CA GLY A 9 8.97 -0.47 -7.99
C GLY A 9 8.70 0.68 -8.93
N PHE A 10 9.78 1.33 -9.35
CA PHE A 10 9.74 2.36 -10.37
C PHE A 10 10.87 2.17 -11.38
N CYS A 11 10.62 2.60 -12.61
CA CYS A 11 11.59 2.61 -13.70
C CYS A 11 11.41 3.89 -14.51
N GLU A 12 12.36 4.23 -15.38
CA GLU A 12 12.19 5.35 -16.29
C GLU A 12 11.10 5.06 -17.33
N ASP A 13 10.31 6.08 -17.68
CA ASP A 13 9.17 5.93 -18.59
C ASP A 13 9.58 5.34 -19.96
N GLN A 14 10.76 5.72 -20.45
CA GLN A 14 11.34 5.21 -21.69
C GLN A 14 11.64 3.70 -21.66
N HIS A 15 11.93 3.13 -20.49
CA HIS A 15 12.29 1.71 -20.34
C HIS A 15 11.10 0.80 -20.02
N LYS A 16 9.93 1.40 -19.73
CA LYS A 16 8.72 0.72 -19.27
C LYS A 16 8.29 -0.46 -20.14
N ALA A 17 8.18 -0.27 -21.46
CA ALA A 17 7.68 -1.31 -22.38
C ALA A 17 8.62 -2.52 -22.45
N ARG A 18 9.93 -2.27 -22.52
CA ARG A 18 10.97 -3.30 -22.56
C ARG A 18 11.03 -4.08 -21.25
N LEU A 19 10.95 -3.38 -20.13
CA LEU A 19 11.01 -3.98 -18.80
C LEU A 19 9.78 -4.84 -18.51
N PHE A 20 8.58 -4.41 -18.89
CA PHE A 20 7.38 -5.20 -18.66
C PHE A 20 7.40 -6.53 -19.42
N ASN A 21 7.87 -6.53 -20.67
CA ASN A 21 8.03 -7.75 -21.44
C ASN A 21 9.07 -8.67 -20.78
N HIS A 22 10.19 -8.11 -20.32
CA HIS A 22 11.23 -8.88 -19.64
C HIS A 22 10.77 -9.49 -18.31
N LEU A 23 10.07 -8.72 -17.48
CA LEU A 23 9.56 -9.18 -16.18
C LEU A 23 8.55 -10.33 -16.36
N ILE A 24 7.65 -10.23 -17.35
CA ILE A 24 6.65 -11.27 -17.61
C ILE A 24 7.31 -12.55 -18.15
N GLN A 25 8.36 -12.44 -18.97
CA GLN A 25 8.97 -13.59 -19.64
C GLN A 25 10.04 -14.31 -18.80
N LYS A 26 10.78 -13.58 -17.95
CA LYS A 26 11.99 -14.12 -17.30
C LYS A 26 11.93 -14.24 -15.78
N THR A 27 10.86 -13.79 -15.13
CA THR A 27 10.83 -13.72 -13.66
C THR A 27 9.60 -14.41 -13.07
N SER A 28 9.64 -14.68 -11.76
CA SER A 28 8.52 -15.22 -10.96
C SER A 28 7.33 -14.25 -10.80
N ILE A 29 7.29 -13.21 -11.63
CA ILE A 29 6.26 -12.19 -11.67
C ILE A 29 5.11 -12.67 -12.55
N LEU A 30 3.94 -12.79 -11.94
CA LEU A 30 2.72 -13.23 -12.59
C LEU A 30 2.09 -12.11 -13.43
N ARG A 31 2.02 -10.91 -12.85
CA ARG A 31 1.35 -9.76 -13.45
C ARG A 31 2.02 -8.47 -13.02
N VAL A 32 2.16 -7.54 -13.95
CA VAL A 32 2.62 -6.17 -13.68
C VAL A 32 1.52 -5.18 -14.05
N LYS A 33 1.40 -4.10 -13.28
CA LYS A 33 0.51 -2.99 -13.60
C LYS A 33 1.15 -1.67 -13.20
N THR A 34 1.13 -0.71 -14.13
CA THR A 34 1.45 0.68 -13.83
C THR A 34 0.40 1.28 -12.90
N ILE A 35 0.89 1.90 -11.83
CA ILE A 35 0.08 2.55 -10.81
C ILE A 35 0.04 4.06 -11.02
N GLY A 36 1.11 4.64 -11.56
CA GLY A 36 1.16 6.06 -11.90
C GLY A 36 2.55 6.45 -12.38
N HIS A 37 2.78 7.76 -12.45
CA HIS A 37 4.05 8.33 -12.86
C HIS A 37 4.42 9.39 -11.83
N VAL A 38 5.71 9.47 -11.50
CA VAL A 38 6.28 10.48 -10.61
C VAL A 38 7.51 11.05 -11.31
N ALA A 39 7.49 12.35 -11.64
CA ALA A 39 8.46 12.96 -12.55
C ALA A 39 8.57 12.17 -13.87
N ASN A 40 9.76 11.70 -14.24
CA ASN A 40 10.01 10.92 -15.47
C ASN A 40 10.05 9.40 -15.24
N LYS A 41 9.45 8.94 -14.12
CA LYS A 41 9.52 7.55 -13.66
C LYS A 41 8.13 6.93 -13.56
N ALA A 42 7.94 5.77 -14.18
CA ALA A 42 6.75 4.95 -14.09
C ALA A 42 6.79 4.13 -12.81
N VAL A 43 5.80 4.34 -11.94
CA VAL A 43 5.59 3.55 -10.73
C VAL A 43 4.67 2.39 -11.06
N PHE A 44 5.05 1.18 -10.66
CA PHE A 44 4.32 -0.04 -10.93
C PHE A 44 4.23 -0.97 -9.72
N ALA A 45 3.24 -1.85 -9.75
CA ALA A 45 3.08 -2.96 -8.82
C ALA A 45 3.23 -4.25 -9.63
N ALA A 46 3.94 -5.22 -9.05
CA ALA A 46 4.06 -6.57 -9.58
C ALA A 46 3.50 -7.58 -8.57
N LEU A 47 2.73 -8.53 -9.09
CA LEU A 47 2.23 -9.69 -8.36
C LEU A 47 3.22 -10.84 -8.55
N THR A 48 3.70 -11.44 -7.46
CA THR A 48 4.79 -12.42 -7.47
C THR A 48 4.58 -13.47 -6.38
N TYR A 49 5.12 -14.68 -6.58
CA TYR A 49 5.18 -15.72 -5.55
C TYR A 49 6.37 -15.56 -4.59
N SER A 50 7.35 -14.75 -4.96
CA SER A 50 8.50 -14.40 -4.14
C SER A 50 8.30 -13.04 -3.48
N LEU A 51 8.68 -12.95 -2.20
CA LEU A 51 8.79 -11.67 -1.49
C LEU A 51 10.01 -10.87 -1.97
N ILE A 52 11.05 -11.57 -2.43
CA ILE A 52 12.29 -10.99 -2.93
C ILE A 52 12.06 -10.60 -4.39
N PRO A 53 12.12 -9.30 -4.73
CA PRO A 53 12.01 -8.86 -6.11
C PRO A 53 13.24 -9.28 -6.93
N PRO A 54 13.08 -9.57 -8.23
CA PRO A 54 14.19 -9.98 -9.08
C PRO A 54 15.20 -8.83 -9.27
N HIS A 55 16.49 -9.16 -9.19
CA HIS A 55 17.53 -8.17 -9.41
C HIS A 55 17.55 -7.78 -10.89
N THR A 56 17.20 -6.53 -11.17
CA THR A 56 17.08 -5.97 -12.52
C THR A 56 17.66 -4.56 -12.48
N ASN A 57 18.68 -4.29 -13.30
CA ASN A 57 19.47 -3.06 -13.22
C ASN A 57 18.65 -1.79 -13.47
N ASP A 58 17.60 -1.89 -14.29
CA ASP A 58 16.79 -0.73 -14.69
C ASP A 58 15.57 -0.48 -13.78
N ILE A 59 15.43 -1.26 -12.70
CA ILE A 59 14.29 -1.20 -11.79
C ILE A 59 14.76 -0.91 -10.37
N SER A 60 14.22 0.17 -9.81
CA SER A 60 14.34 0.47 -8.39
C SER A 60 13.14 -0.11 -7.66
N TRP A 61 13.36 -1.16 -6.87
CA TRP A 61 12.33 -1.76 -6.03
C TRP A 61 12.18 -1.00 -4.70
N LEU A 62 10.95 -0.83 -4.25
CA LEU A 62 10.66 -0.29 -2.93
C LEU A 62 10.96 -1.34 -1.85
N GLN A 63 12.00 -1.10 -1.04
CA GLN A 63 12.36 -2.00 0.07
C GLN A 63 11.36 -1.94 1.23
N ARG A 64 10.66 -0.81 1.41
CA ARG A 64 9.66 -0.68 2.47
C ARG A 64 8.40 -1.44 2.09
N ALA A 65 7.99 -2.35 2.97
CA ALA A 65 6.70 -3.00 2.87
C ALA A 65 5.59 -1.94 2.98
N ILE A 66 4.99 -1.57 1.83
CA ILE A 66 3.83 -0.69 1.83
C ILE A 66 2.72 -1.39 2.60
N PRO A 67 2.26 -0.84 3.74
CA PRO A 67 1.31 -1.51 4.58
C PRO A 67 0.06 -1.81 3.75
N ASN A 68 -0.29 -3.09 3.72
CA ASN A 68 -1.58 -3.52 3.24
C ASN A 68 -2.64 -2.77 4.07
N LYS A 69 -3.81 -2.43 3.50
CA LYS A 69 -4.91 -1.71 4.20
C LYS A 69 -5.54 -2.52 5.35
N LYS A 70 -4.77 -3.34 6.07
CA LYS A 70 -5.19 -4.06 7.25
C LYS A 70 -5.36 -3.05 8.40
N LYS A 71 -6.55 -2.45 8.48
CA LYS A 71 -7.15 -2.26 9.80
C LYS A 71 -7.40 -3.67 10.32
N THR A 72 -6.68 -4.07 11.36
CA THR A 72 -6.86 -5.30 12.11
C THR A 72 -8.35 -5.44 12.44
N VAL A 73 -9.08 -6.24 11.67
CA VAL A 73 -10.43 -6.62 12.05
C VAL A 73 -10.22 -7.61 13.17
N ARG A 74 -10.55 -7.23 14.41
CA ARG A 74 -10.61 -8.19 15.52
C ARG A 74 -11.52 -9.33 15.08
N THR A 75 -10.95 -10.53 15.00
CA THR A 75 -11.63 -11.76 14.59
C THR A 75 -12.35 -12.43 15.75
N ASP A 76 -12.44 -11.77 16.90
CA ASP A 76 -13.17 -12.30 18.02
C ASP A 76 -14.65 -12.16 17.69
N ILE A 77 -15.24 -13.32 17.36
CA ILE A 77 -16.66 -13.58 17.19
C ILE A 77 -17.21 -13.10 15.84
N THR A 78 -17.34 -14.03 14.91
CA THR A 78 -18.58 -14.22 14.13
C THR A 78 -18.44 -15.46 13.25
N GLU A 79 -18.96 -16.59 13.72
CA GLU A 79 -19.41 -17.64 12.79
C GLU A 79 -20.52 -17.01 11.94
N CYS A 80 -20.22 -16.71 10.68
CA CYS A 80 -21.20 -16.20 9.74
C CYS A 80 -21.40 -17.27 8.66
N PRO A 81 -22.63 -17.77 8.47
CA PRO A 81 -22.90 -18.83 7.52
C PRO A 81 -22.58 -18.39 6.09
N THR A 82 -22.34 -19.38 5.24
CA THR A 82 -22.07 -19.23 3.80
C THR A 82 -23.29 -18.60 3.12
N LEU A 83 -23.29 -17.27 2.96
CA LEU A 83 -24.40 -16.55 2.34
C LEU A 83 -24.46 -16.84 0.83
N SER A 84 -25.37 -17.73 0.46
CA SER A 84 -25.82 -17.95 -0.91
C SER A 84 -26.49 -16.70 -1.47
N ARG A 85 -26.17 -16.36 -2.73
CA ARG A 85 -26.89 -15.35 -3.51
C ARG A 85 -28.27 -15.90 -3.87
N LYS A 86 -29.29 -15.70 -3.03
CA LYS A 86 -30.68 -15.76 -3.47
C LYS A 86 -31.47 -14.53 -3.01
N LYS A 87 -32.11 -13.93 -4.01
CA LYS A 87 -32.76 -12.63 -4.04
C LYS A 87 -34.20 -12.68 -3.47
N TYR A 88 -34.45 -13.51 -2.45
CA TYR A 88 -35.82 -13.98 -2.16
C TYR A 88 -36.39 -13.69 -0.76
N HIS A 89 -35.73 -12.93 0.12
CA HIS A 89 -36.31 -12.58 1.44
C HIS A 89 -36.32 -11.08 1.75
N GLN A 90 -36.47 -10.22 0.73
CA GLN A 90 -36.59 -8.78 0.97
C GLN A 90 -37.93 -8.36 1.63
N PHE A 91 -38.93 -9.25 1.71
CA PHE A 91 -40.29 -8.88 2.10
C PHE A 91 -40.69 -9.23 3.55
N GLU A 92 -39.84 -9.86 4.36
CA GLU A 92 -40.21 -10.26 5.74
C GLU A 92 -39.24 -9.77 6.83
N LEU A 93 -38.16 -9.08 6.44
CA LEU A 93 -37.13 -8.66 7.39
C LEU A 93 -37.38 -7.25 7.89
N SER A 94 -37.27 -7.07 9.20
CA SER A 94 -37.32 -5.73 9.81
C SER A 94 -36.12 -4.89 9.34
N ASN A 95 -36.28 -3.56 9.38
CA ASN A 95 -35.19 -2.63 9.04
C ASN A 95 -33.91 -2.88 9.86
N GLU A 96 -34.05 -3.35 11.10
CA GLU A 96 -32.91 -3.70 11.95
C GLU A 96 -32.20 -4.97 11.47
N GLN A 97 -32.95 -6.01 11.11
CA GLN A 97 -32.40 -7.25 10.58
C GLN A 97 -31.67 -7.02 9.25
N ILE A 98 -32.19 -6.15 8.39
CA ILE A 98 -31.52 -5.74 7.15
C ILE A 98 -30.17 -5.06 7.46
N LYS A 99 -30.13 -4.14 8.43
CA LYS A 99 -28.89 -3.47 8.84
C LYS A 99 -27.87 -4.46 9.39
N GLN A 100 -28.31 -5.42 10.21
CA GLN A 100 -27.46 -6.48 10.75
C GLN A 100 -26.89 -7.37 9.65
N LEU A 101 -27.71 -7.83 8.70
CA LEU A 101 -27.27 -8.63 7.54
C LEU A 101 -26.29 -7.88 6.65
N GLN A 102 -26.52 -6.59 6.40
CA GLN A 102 -25.58 -5.76 5.64
C GLN A 102 -24.24 -5.60 6.39
N LYS A 103 -24.26 -5.43 7.71
CA LYS A 103 -23.06 -5.36 8.56
C LYS A 103 -22.29 -6.69 8.50
N ALA A 104 -22.96 -7.82 8.69
CA ALA A 104 -22.37 -9.15 8.58
C ALA A 104 -21.78 -9.41 7.18
N SER A 105 -22.52 -9.07 6.12
CA SER A 105 -22.03 -9.20 4.73
C SER A 105 -20.82 -8.31 4.43
N ARG A 106 -20.73 -7.13 5.05
CA ARG A 106 -19.54 -6.26 4.96
C ARG A 106 -18.36 -6.87 5.71
N ILE A 107 -18.58 -7.44 6.89
CA ILE A 107 -17.54 -8.13 7.67
C ILE A 107 -17.02 -9.36 6.90
N TYR A 108 -17.90 -10.23 6.43
CA TYR A 108 -17.56 -11.40 5.62
C TYR A 108 -16.74 -11.02 4.39
N ARG A 109 -17.18 -10.00 3.62
CA ARG A 109 -16.41 -9.51 2.46
C ARG A 109 -15.05 -8.97 2.85
N LYS A 110 -14.93 -8.26 3.98
CA LYS A 110 -13.64 -7.77 4.48
C LYS A 110 -12.72 -8.92 4.86
N GLN A 111 -13.22 -9.93 5.58
CA GLN A 111 -12.46 -11.12 5.98
C GLN A 111 -12.00 -11.92 4.75
N ARG A 112 -12.89 -12.17 3.80
CA ARG A 112 -12.55 -12.89 2.55
C ARG A 112 -11.55 -12.12 1.68
N ASN A 113 -11.61 -10.78 1.72
CA ASN A 113 -10.64 -9.90 1.09
C ASN A 113 -9.37 -9.70 1.95
N LEU A 114 -9.11 -10.47 3.01
CA LEU A 114 -7.80 -10.46 3.67
C LEU A 114 -6.77 -11.28 2.90
N THR A 115 -7.22 -12.32 2.21
CA THR A 115 -6.38 -13.20 1.41
C THR A 115 -6.19 -12.61 0.02
N LEU A 116 -4.92 -12.38 -0.34
CA LEU A 116 -4.55 -11.93 -1.67
C LEU A 116 -4.72 -13.10 -2.66
N THR A 117 -5.50 -12.87 -3.70
CA THR A 117 -5.71 -13.83 -4.81
C THR A 117 -5.39 -13.15 -6.14
N GLU A 118 -5.03 -13.93 -7.16
CA GLU A 118 -4.79 -13.41 -8.51
C GLU A 118 -6.02 -12.76 -9.16
N LYS A 119 -7.22 -13.04 -8.64
CA LYS A 119 -8.47 -12.41 -9.11
C LYS A 119 -8.71 -11.04 -8.46
N ASN A 120 -8.41 -10.91 -7.17
CA ASN A 120 -8.69 -9.69 -6.40
C ASN A 120 -7.47 -8.78 -6.18
N TRP A 121 -6.25 -9.17 -6.58
CA TRP A 121 -5.02 -8.43 -6.29
C TRP A 121 -5.06 -6.95 -6.69
N ARG A 122 -5.76 -6.61 -7.78
CA ARG A 122 -5.93 -5.20 -8.21
C ARG A 122 -6.56 -4.32 -7.12
N GLN A 123 -7.41 -4.89 -6.27
CA GLN A 123 -8.04 -4.20 -5.15
C GLN A 123 -7.08 -4.02 -3.96
N HIS A 124 -6.02 -4.83 -3.90
CA HIS A 124 -4.99 -4.80 -2.86
C HIS A 124 -3.80 -3.90 -3.20
N VAL A 125 -3.69 -3.44 -4.45
CA VAL A 125 -2.68 -2.46 -4.85
C VAL A 125 -2.97 -1.14 -4.13
N ASN A 126 -2.06 -0.74 -3.24
CA ASN A 126 -2.19 0.50 -2.48
C ASN A 126 -1.58 1.68 -3.25
N ARG A 127 -2.30 2.12 -4.30
CA ARG A 127 -1.83 3.14 -5.25
C ARG A 127 -1.30 4.42 -4.60
N LYS A 128 -2.07 5.01 -3.68
CA LYS A 128 -1.69 6.28 -3.04
C LYS A 128 -0.43 6.14 -2.20
N ALA A 129 -0.33 5.07 -1.42
CA ALA A 129 0.85 4.82 -0.58
C ALA A 129 2.09 4.53 -1.42
N ALA A 130 1.95 3.78 -2.52
CA ALA A 130 3.06 3.50 -3.43
C ALA A 130 3.60 4.76 -4.11
N LEU A 131 2.71 5.63 -4.59
CA LEU A 131 3.13 6.90 -5.19
C LEU A 131 3.80 7.80 -4.17
N SER A 132 3.22 7.92 -2.97
CA SER A 132 3.80 8.73 -1.89
C SER A 132 5.18 8.23 -1.44
N GLU A 133 5.41 6.91 -1.34
CA GLU A 133 6.75 6.37 -1.02
C GLU A 133 7.76 6.65 -2.14
N VAL A 134 7.37 6.50 -3.41
CA VAL A 134 8.26 6.87 -4.53
C VAL A 134 8.55 8.36 -4.54
N GLU A 135 7.54 9.20 -4.32
CA GLU A 135 7.71 10.64 -4.16
C GLU A 135 8.71 10.94 -3.05
N CYS A 136 8.57 10.36 -1.86
CA CYS A 136 9.52 10.53 -0.75
C CYS A 136 10.94 10.09 -1.10
N LEU A 137 11.13 9.02 -1.88
CA LEU A 137 12.45 8.56 -2.31
C LEU A 137 13.08 9.44 -3.39
N LEU A 138 12.26 10.06 -4.22
CA LEU A 138 12.70 10.97 -5.29
C LEU A 138 12.83 12.41 -4.82
N MET A 139 12.18 12.76 -3.71
CA MET A 139 12.39 14.04 -3.06
C MET A 139 13.84 14.09 -2.61
N PRO A 140 14.62 15.10 -3.05
CA PRO A 140 15.91 15.33 -2.47
C PRO A 140 15.73 15.48 -0.96
N THR A 141 16.50 14.71 -0.18
CA THR A 141 16.63 14.92 1.26
C THR A 141 17.39 16.22 1.48
N PHE A 142 16.79 17.34 1.09
CA PHE A 142 17.28 18.65 1.45
C PHE A 142 17.04 18.79 2.94
N LYS A 143 18.02 18.35 3.73
CA LYS A 143 18.13 18.75 5.12
C LYS A 143 18.45 20.26 5.24
N ASP A 144 18.83 20.92 4.14
CA ASP A 144 19.38 22.28 4.16
C ASP A 144 18.74 23.30 3.21
N ALA A 145 17.63 23.00 2.51
CA ALA A 145 17.02 23.97 1.59
C ALA A 145 15.87 24.73 2.27
N PHE A 146 16.20 25.82 2.95
CA PHE A 146 15.27 26.93 3.09
C PHE A 146 15.28 27.73 1.78
N PHE A 147 14.11 28.07 1.26
CA PHE A 147 13.99 29.04 0.19
C PHE A 147 14.34 30.42 0.75
N LEU A 148 15.59 30.86 0.56
CA LEU A 148 15.93 32.28 0.69
C LEU A 148 15.45 32.98 -0.59
N ALA A 149 14.69 34.06 -0.44
CA ALA A 149 14.38 34.93 -1.56
C ALA A 149 15.70 35.47 -2.17
N HIS A 150 15.70 35.80 -3.46
CA HIS A 150 16.89 36.31 -4.15
C HIS A 150 17.51 37.46 -3.34
N ASN A 151 18.78 37.31 -2.95
CA ASN A 151 19.61 38.25 -2.17
C ASN A 151 19.41 38.31 -0.64
N GLN A 152 18.75 37.33 -0.01
CA GLN A 152 18.77 37.23 1.46
C GLN A 152 20.00 36.46 1.97
N GLN A 153 20.65 36.98 3.01
CA GLN A 153 21.71 36.27 3.73
C GLN A 153 21.11 35.38 4.84
N PRO A 154 21.65 34.17 5.06
CA PRO A 154 21.19 33.29 6.14
C PRO A 154 21.44 33.94 7.51
N THR A 155 20.43 33.90 8.40
CA THR A 155 20.51 34.44 9.76
C THR A 155 20.81 33.34 10.78
N PRO A 156 21.33 33.63 11.99
CA PRO A 156 21.62 32.60 13.01
C PRO A 156 20.40 31.76 13.45
N TYR A 157 19.18 32.21 13.14
CA TYR A 157 17.92 31.52 13.42
C TYR A 157 17.43 30.64 12.25
N SER A 158 18.17 30.58 11.14
CA SER A 158 17.86 29.74 9.97
C SER A 158 18.30 28.28 10.12
N ILE A 159 18.74 27.88 11.32
CA ILE A 159 19.10 26.50 11.64
C ILE A 159 17.84 25.78 12.13
N TRP A 160 17.40 24.77 11.37
CA TRP A 160 16.36 23.84 11.82
C TRP A 160 16.88 23.04 13.01
N ASN A 161 16.38 23.31 14.21
CA ASN A 161 16.58 22.41 15.34
C ASN A 161 15.82 21.11 15.05
N GLU A 162 16.54 19.98 15.05
CA GLU A 162 15.91 18.66 14.94
C GLU A 162 14.69 18.58 15.87
N PRO A 163 13.54 18.03 15.41
CA PRO A 163 12.43 17.80 16.32
C PRO A 163 12.94 16.82 17.37
N LYS A 164 13.19 17.33 18.59
CA LYS A 164 13.52 16.49 19.75
C LYS A 164 12.52 15.35 19.75
N LYS A 165 13.02 14.12 19.54
CA LYS A 165 12.20 12.90 19.72
C LYS A 165 11.53 13.05 21.07
N LYS A 166 10.20 13.23 21.08
CA LYS A 166 9.44 13.05 22.31
C LYS A 166 9.58 11.58 22.67
N GLU A 167 10.57 11.26 23.50
CA GLU A 167 10.56 10.03 24.27
C GLU A 167 9.22 10.01 25.00
N LYS A 168 8.37 9.05 24.60
CA LYS A 168 7.22 8.69 25.41
C LYS A 168 7.79 8.06 26.67
N GLN A 169 8.01 8.86 27.71
CA GLN A 169 8.05 8.34 29.06
C GLN A 169 6.68 7.72 29.34
N CYS A 170 6.59 6.41 29.19
CA CYS A 170 5.56 5.63 29.85
C CYS A 170 5.81 5.77 31.35
N GLN A 171 5.09 6.68 32.01
CA GLN A 171 4.98 6.65 33.46
C GLN A 171 4.23 5.37 33.83
N VAL A 172 4.97 4.36 34.29
CA VAL A 172 4.43 3.25 35.06
C VAL A 172 3.97 3.86 36.37
N LYS A 173 2.65 3.95 36.55
CA LYS A 173 2.07 4.14 37.89
C LYS A 173 2.22 2.81 38.62
N THR A 174 3.20 2.72 39.52
CA THR A 174 3.17 1.77 40.62
C THR A 174 2.02 2.16 41.55
N ALA A 175 1.14 1.21 41.81
CA ALA A 175 0.24 1.22 42.96
C ALA A 175 0.96 0.58 44.15
#